data_AF-A0A946JU44-F1
#
_entry.id   AF-A0A946JU44-F1
#
_cell.length_a   1.000
_cell.length_b   1.000
_cell.length_c   1.000
_cell.angle_alpha   90.00
_cell.angle_beta   90.00
_cell.angle_gamma   90.00
#
_symmetry.space_group_name_H-M   'P 1'
#
loop_
_entity.id
_entity.type
_entity.pdbx_description
1 polymer ?
#
loop_
_entity_poly.entity_id
_entity_poly.type
_entity_poly.pdbx_seq_one_letter_code
_entity_poly.pdbx_strand_id
1 'polypeptide(L)'
;DSLMAVNFFNDNNIQVEKDHHYYENIGKYDHFYAGWEDNDSLYVVVKELGGENIAMSPHKKGYRETWNDSNDNYRVASFALSALVANHFASIMDVLILSKLSNNKITNLTAKTYFSPINPYGVGGIKLSFNWN
;
A
#
# COMPACT_ATOMS: atom_id res chain seq x y z
N ASP A 1 0.74 -34.79 -8.33
CA ASP A 1 1.71 -33.76 -8.73
C ASP A 1 2.33 -32.95 -7.60
N SER A 2 1.58 -32.38 -6.66
CA SER A 2 2.15 -31.55 -5.57
C SER A 2 3.19 -32.26 -4.69
N LEU A 3 2.98 -33.54 -4.37
CA LEU A 3 3.92 -34.35 -3.59
C LEU A 3 5.25 -34.58 -4.32
N MET A 4 5.23 -34.75 -5.64
CA MET A 4 6.47 -34.89 -6.43
C MET A 4 7.25 -33.59 -6.52
N ALA A 5 6.56 -32.46 -6.66
CA ALA A 5 7.20 -31.14 -6.63
C ALA A 5 7.85 -30.89 -5.26
N VAL A 6 7.14 -31.12 -4.15
CA VAL A 6 7.69 -30.95 -2.79
C VAL A 6 8.91 -31.84 -2.56
N ASN A 7 8.86 -33.09 -3.00
CA ASN A 7 10.01 -33.98 -2.91
C ASN A 7 11.19 -33.48 -3.75
N PHE A 8 10.96 -33.00 -4.97
CA PHE A 8 12.02 -32.39 -5.79
C PHE A 8 12.68 -31.19 -5.12
N PHE A 9 11.91 -30.28 -4.51
CA PHE A 9 12.47 -29.14 -3.77
C PHE A 9 13.33 -29.60 -2.58
N ASN A 10 12.85 -30.59 -1.83
CA ASN A 10 13.58 -31.14 -0.69
C ASN A 10 14.86 -31.88 -1.11
N ASP A 11 14.77 -32.73 -2.13
CA ASP A 11 15.89 -33.54 -2.63
C ASP A 11 17.02 -32.68 -3.24
N ASN A 12 16.68 -31.49 -3.75
CA ASN A 12 17.64 -30.57 -4.35
C ASN A 12 17.99 -29.38 -3.44
N ASN A 13 17.51 -29.37 -2.19
CA ASN A 13 17.71 -28.28 -1.23
C ASN A 13 17.33 -26.89 -1.80
N ILE A 14 16.27 -26.84 -2.61
CA ILE A 14 15.77 -25.61 -3.21
C ILE A 14 14.75 -25.00 -2.24
N GLN A 15 15.02 -23.79 -1.75
CA GLN A 15 14.09 -23.04 -0.92
C GLN A 15 13.41 -21.94 -1.74
N VAL A 16 12.09 -21.82 -1.57
CA VAL A 16 11.31 -20.74 -2.18
C VAL A 16 11.26 -19.57 -1.20
N GLU A 17 11.89 -18.45 -1.56
CA GLU A 17 11.78 -17.21 -0.82
C GLU A 17 10.45 -16.53 -1.14
N LYS A 18 9.61 -16.36 -0.12
CA LYS A 18 8.28 -15.75 -0.24
C LYS A 18 8.32 -14.30 0.20
N ASP A 19 8.97 -13.48 -0.60
CA ASP A 19 9.08 -12.04 -0.37
C ASP A 19 7.88 -11.27 -0.95
N HIS A 20 7.92 -9.94 -0.87
CA HIS A 20 6.88 -9.10 -1.46
C HIS A 20 6.71 -9.35 -2.97
N HIS A 21 7.82 -9.48 -3.70
CA HIS A 21 7.80 -9.71 -5.15
C HIS A 21 7.21 -11.06 -5.51
N TYR A 22 7.43 -12.09 -4.69
CA TYR A 22 6.81 -13.39 -4.86
C TYR A 22 5.28 -13.29 -4.89
N TYR A 23 4.68 -12.61 -3.90
CA TYR A 23 3.22 -12.44 -3.84
C TYR A 23 2.69 -11.48 -4.90
N GLU A 24 3.43 -10.42 -5.23
CA GLU A 24 3.09 -9.54 -6.35
C GLU A 24 3.03 -10.32 -7.65
N ASN A 25 4.00 -11.20 -7.88
CA ASN A 25 4.08 -12.00 -9.10
C ASN A 25 2.92 -12.98 -9.27
N ILE A 26 2.37 -13.50 -8.18
CA ILE A 26 1.20 -14.40 -8.19
C ILE A 26 -0.08 -13.63 -8.53
N GLY A 27 -0.24 -12.38 -8.03
CA GLY A 27 -1.47 -11.59 -8.23
C GLY A 27 -1.50 -10.73 -9.48
N LYS A 28 -0.36 -10.16 -9.87
CA LYS A 28 -0.28 -9.16 -10.94
C LYS A 28 0.00 -9.76 -12.31
N TYR A 29 0.75 -10.85 -12.37
CA TYR A 29 1.18 -11.48 -13.62
C TYR A 29 0.55 -12.85 -13.81
N ASP A 30 0.35 -13.23 -15.07
CA ASP A 30 -0.34 -14.48 -15.44
C ASP A 30 0.63 -15.68 -15.59
N HIS A 31 1.87 -15.58 -15.10
CA HIS A 31 2.92 -16.58 -15.29
C HIS A 31 2.70 -17.89 -14.50
N PHE A 32 1.98 -17.86 -13.38
CA PHE A 32 1.98 -18.95 -12.39
C PHE A 32 0.63 -19.66 -12.26
N TYR A 33 0.06 -20.15 -13.38
CA TYR A 33 -1.20 -20.90 -13.32
C TYR A 33 -1.07 -22.29 -12.68
N ALA A 34 -0.01 -23.04 -12.98
CA ALA A 34 0.12 -24.45 -12.57
C ALA A 34 0.17 -24.66 -11.04
N GLY A 35 0.43 -23.60 -10.25
CA GLY A 35 0.52 -23.68 -8.79
C GLY A 35 -0.81 -23.66 -8.04
N TRP A 36 -1.93 -23.43 -8.72
CA TRP A 36 -3.26 -23.47 -8.10
C TRP A 36 -3.71 -24.90 -7.86
N GLU A 37 -4.37 -25.17 -6.72
CA GLU A 37 -4.83 -26.52 -6.37
C GLU A 37 -5.92 -27.06 -7.31
N ASP A 38 -6.65 -26.17 -7.96
CA ASP A 38 -7.72 -26.44 -8.92
C ASP A 38 -7.25 -26.27 -10.38
N ASN A 39 -5.95 -26.45 -10.63
CA ASN A 39 -5.37 -26.33 -11.97
C ASN A 39 -5.98 -27.30 -13.00
N ASP A 40 -6.56 -28.41 -12.56
CA ASP A 40 -7.29 -29.35 -13.40
C ASP A 40 -8.60 -28.76 -13.97
N SER A 41 -9.14 -27.71 -13.33
CA SER A 41 -10.36 -27.00 -13.75
C SER A 41 -10.04 -25.79 -14.65
N LEU A 42 -9.01 -25.92 -15.48
CA LEU A 42 -8.54 -24.86 -16.37
C LEU A 42 -9.60 -24.43 -17.39
N TYR A 43 -9.77 -23.12 -17.49
CA TYR A 43 -10.45 -22.48 -18.61
C TYR A 43 -9.70 -21.23 -19.08
N VAL A 44 -9.96 -20.82 -20.32
CA VAL A 44 -9.32 -19.65 -20.93
C VAL A 44 -10.20 -18.42 -20.74
N VAL A 45 -9.59 -17.33 -20.29
CA VAL A 45 -10.20 -15.99 -20.25
C VAL A 45 -9.43 -15.06 -21.15
N VAL A 46 -10.13 -14.30 -21.99
CA VAL A 46 -9.53 -13.25 -22.81
C VAL A 46 -9.48 -11.98 -21.99
N LYS A 47 -8.29 -11.40 -21.84
CA LYS A 47 -8.11 -10.12 -21.15
C LYS A 47 -8.76 -8.99 -21.95
N GLU A 48 -9.61 -8.20 -21.31
CA GLU A 48 -10.30 -7.07 -21.96
C GLU A 48 -9.31 -6.05 -22.57
N LEU A 49 -8.20 -5.82 -21.88
CA LEU A 49 -7.11 -4.97 -22.33
C LEU A 49 -6.00 -5.84 -22.94
N GLY A 50 -5.90 -5.85 -24.27
CA GLY A 50 -4.80 -6.50 -25.01
C GLY A 50 -5.16 -7.82 -25.68
N GLY A 51 -6.32 -8.43 -25.37
CA GLY A 51 -6.79 -9.65 -26.06
C GLY A 51 -5.96 -10.91 -25.76
N GLU A 52 -5.12 -10.87 -24.72
CA GLU A 52 -4.28 -11.98 -24.32
C GLU A 52 -5.13 -13.10 -23.71
N ASN A 53 -4.82 -14.35 -24.09
CA ASN A 53 -5.44 -15.53 -23.51
C ASN A 53 -4.77 -15.90 -22.18
N ILE A 54 -5.53 -15.90 -21.10
CA ILE A 54 -5.07 -16.21 -19.75
C ILE A 54 -5.66 -17.54 -19.30
N ALA A 55 -4.80 -18.39 -18.75
CA ALA A 55 -5.19 -19.59 -18.02
C ALA A 55 -5.82 -19.22 -16.67
N MET A 56 -7.04 -19.69 -16.40
CA MET A 56 -7.85 -19.36 -15.23
C MET A 56 -8.44 -20.61 -14.56
N SER A 57 -8.72 -20.50 -13.27
CA SER A 57 -9.44 -21.49 -12.46
C SER A 57 -10.37 -20.76 -11.47
N PRO A 58 -11.39 -21.43 -10.91
CA PRO A 58 -12.25 -20.86 -9.88
C PRO A 58 -11.50 -20.20 -8.71
N HIS A 59 -10.46 -20.83 -8.17
CA HIS A 59 -9.69 -20.31 -7.04
C HIS A 59 -8.79 -19.15 -7.46
N LYS A 60 -8.13 -19.23 -8.63
CA LYS A 60 -7.37 -18.11 -9.18
C LYS A 60 -8.27 -16.89 -9.39
N LYS A 61 -9.49 -17.10 -9.88
CA LYS A 61 -10.48 -16.04 -10.07
C LYS A 61 -10.84 -15.37 -8.74
N GLY A 62 -11.24 -16.15 -7.72
CA GLY A 62 -11.61 -15.61 -6.41
C GLY A 62 -10.47 -14.86 -5.73
N TYR A 63 -9.24 -15.35 -5.84
CA TYR A 63 -8.06 -14.63 -5.37
C TYR A 63 -7.87 -13.29 -6.08
N ARG A 64 -7.99 -13.26 -7.42
CA ARG A 64 -7.81 -12.04 -8.21
C ARG A 64 -8.89 -10.98 -7.91
N GLU A 65 -10.13 -11.41 -7.70
CA GLU A 65 -11.22 -10.52 -7.27
C GLU A 65 -10.91 -9.89 -5.91
N THR A 66 -10.54 -10.71 -4.92
CA THR A 66 -10.15 -10.23 -3.58
C THR A 66 -8.95 -9.28 -3.62
N TRP A 67 -7.95 -9.59 -4.45
CA TRP A 67 -6.77 -8.76 -4.64
C TRP A 67 -7.11 -7.42 -5.28
N ASN A 68 -7.98 -7.40 -6.30
CA ASN A 68 -8.47 -6.18 -6.92
C ASN A 68 -9.23 -5.30 -5.91
N ASP A 69 -10.14 -5.89 -5.14
CA ASP A 69 -10.91 -5.18 -4.11
C ASP A 69 -9.98 -4.58 -3.04
N SER A 70 -8.95 -5.32 -2.62
CA SER A 70 -7.94 -4.80 -1.69
C SER A 70 -7.17 -3.62 -2.28
N ASN A 71 -6.80 -3.68 -3.55
CA ASN A 71 -6.08 -2.60 -4.23
C ASN A 71 -6.95 -1.34 -4.41
N ASP A 72 -8.24 -1.53 -4.69
CA ASP A 72 -9.21 -0.43 -4.76
C ASP A 72 -9.41 0.24 -3.40
N ASN A 73 -9.56 -0.55 -2.33
CA ASN A 73 -9.62 -0.03 -0.96
C ASN A 73 -8.32 0.71 -0.57
N TYR A 74 -7.16 0.17 -0.95
CA TYR A 74 -5.87 0.82 -0.72
C TYR A 74 -5.77 2.19 -1.42
N ARG A 75 -6.29 2.29 -2.65
CA ARG A 75 -6.34 3.57 -3.40
C ARG A 75 -7.23 4.60 -2.69
N VAL A 76 -8.41 4.19 -2.22
CA VAL A 76 -9.33 5.06 -1.46
C VAL A 76 -8.69 5.52 -0.15
N ALA A 77 -8.08 4.60 0.60
CA ALA A 77 -7.39 4.92 1.84
C ALA A 77 -6.20 5.89 1.62
N SER A 78 -5.41 5.67 0.57
CA SER A 78 -4.30 6.56 0.20
C SER A 78 -4.76 7.96 -0.15
N PHE A 79 -5.89 8.09 -0.86
CA PHE A 79 -6.50 9.38 -1.14
C PHE A 79 -7.01 10.07 0.14
N ALA A 80 -7.71 9.33 1.01
CA ALA A 80 -8.19 9.85 2.28
C ALA A 80 -7.04 10.36 3.16
N LEU A 81 -5.94 9.60 3.25
CA LEU A 81 -4.73 10.02 3.95
C LEU A 81 -4.14 11.31 3.35
N SER A 82 -4.07 11.39 2.02
CA SER A 82 -3.60 12.60 1.32
C SER A 82 -4.47 13.82 1.64
N ALA A 83 -5.80 13.65 1.66
CA ALA A 83 -6.73 14.71 2.01
C ALA A 83 -6.59 15.17 3.47
N LEU A 84 -6.37 14.24 4.41
CA LEU A 84 -6.09 14.57 5.81
C LEU A 84 -4.80 15.40 5.95
N VAL A 85 -3.73 15.02 5.24
CA VAL A 85 -2.46 15.76 5.24
C VAL A 85 -2.65 17.17 4.64
N ALA A 86 -3.40 17.28 3.54
CA ALA A 86 -3.71 18.57 2.92
C ALA A 86 -4.51 19.49 3.86
N ASN A 87 -5.52 18.95 4.54
CA ASN A 87 -6.31 19.68 5.53
C ASN A 87 -5.43 20.15 6.71
N HIS A 88 -4.57 19.27 7.22
CA HIS A 88 -3.62 19.63 8.28
C HIS A 88 -2.66 20.73 7.84
N PHE A 89 -2.15 20.67 6.60
CA PHE A 89 -1.29 21.71 6.04
C PHE A 89 -2.01 23.06 5.93
N ALA A 90 -3.25 23.08 5.44
CA ALA A 90 -4.07 24.29 5.38
C ALA A 90 -4.26 24.91 6.78
N SER A 91 -4.54 24.08 7.79
CA SER A 91 -4.66 24.54 9.19
C SER A 91 -3.38 25.20 9.72
N ILE A 92 -2.19 24.64 9.42
CA ILE A 92 -0.91 25.28 9.78
C ILE A 92 -0.79 26.65 9.11
N MET A 93 -1.10 26.74 7.82
CA MET A 93 -1.03 28.01 7.08
C MET A 93 -1.98 29.05 7.67
N ASP A 94 -3.22 28.66 7.97
CA ASP A 94 -4.21 29.54 8.59
C ASP A 94 -3.74 30.06 9.95
N VAL A 95 -3.19 29.20 10.81
CA VAL A 95 -2.63 29.61 12.11
C VAL A 95 -1.48 30.61 11.93
N LEU A 96 -0.58 30.38 10.98
CA LEU A 96 0.53 31.29 10.71
C LEU A 96 0.03 32.65 10.20
N ILE A 97 -0.91 32.67 9.27
CA ILE A 97 -1.51 33.89 8.72
C ILE A 97 -2.26 34.66 9.81
N LEU A 98 -3.12 33.98 10.58
CA LEU A 98 -3.85 34.57 11.71
C LEU A 98 -2.89 35.13 12.76
N SER A 99 -1.80 34.43 13.08
CA SER A 99 -0.78 34.91 14.02
C SER A 99 -0.05 36.17 13.53
N LYS A 100 0.11 36.33 12.21
CA LYS A 100 0.77 37.49 11.60
C LYS A 100 -0.15 38.70 11.43
N LEU A 101 -1.44 38.46 11.15
CA LEU A 101 -2.45 39.51 10.98
C LEU A 101 -3.01 40.02 12.31
N SER A 102 -3.07 39.16 13.33
CA SER A 102 -3.50 39.52 14.68
C SER A 102 -2.38 40.27 15.41
N ASN A 103 -2.24 41.55 15.07
CA ASN A 103 -1.19 42.45 15.55
C ASN A 103 -1.38 42.88 17.04
N ASN A 104 -1.96 42.04 17.90
CA ASN A 104 -2.08 42.27 19.34
C ASN A 104 -2.11 40.93 20.12
N LYS A 105 -1.08 40.73 20.96
CA LYS A 105 -0.93 39.75 22.07
C LYS A 105 -0.34 38.36 21.85
N ILE A 106 0.01 37.90 20.63
CA ILE A 106 0.82 36.68 20.47
C ILE A 106 2.18 37.09 19.92
N THR A 107 3.12 37.40 20.83
CA THR A 107 4.40 38.00 20.45
C THR A 107 5.44 36.99 19.95
N ASN A 108 5.30 35.70 20.26
CA ASN A 108 6.25 34.66 19.82
C ASN A 108 5.55 33.31 19.65
N LEU A 109 5.14 32.97 18.43
CA LEU A 109 4.74 31.63 18.05
C LEU A 109 5.95 30.90 17.47
N THR A 110 6.43 29.86 18.16
CA THR A 110 7.51 28.99 17.65
C THR A 110 6.96 27.58 17.46
N ALA A 111 7.00 27.10 16.22
CA ALA A 111 6.70 25.71 15.88
C ALA A 111 8.01 24.99 15.57
N LYS A 112 8.29 23.89 16.30
CA LYS A 112 9.42 23.00 16.01
C LYS A 112 8.87 21.61 15.74
N THR A 113 9.35 20.98 14.67
CA THR A 113 9.08 19.57 14.40
C THR A 113 10.17 18.73 15.07
N TYR A 114 9.78 17.65 15.75
CA TYR A 114 10.74 16.65 16.20
C TYR A 114 10.97 15.66 15.08
N PHE A 115 12.22 15.53 14.63
CA PHE A 115 12.57 14.51 13.66
C PHE A 115 12.53 13.13 14.35
N SER A 116 11.80 12.18 13.78
CA SER A 116 11.84 10.77 14.21
C SER A 116 12.17 9.88 13.02
N PRO A 117 13.27 9.11 13.10
CA PRO A 117 13.68 8.20 12.04
C PRO A 117 12.78 6.96 11.92
N ILE A 118 11.77 6.82 12.79
CA ILE A 118 10.89 5.65 12.90
C ILE A 118 9.60 5.85 12.06
N ASN A 119 9.29 7.08 11.63
CA ASN A 119 8.13 7.40 10.81
C ASN A 119 8.57 7.63 9.34
N PRO A 120 7.96 7.00 8.32
CA PRO A 120 8.33 7.17 6.91
C PRO A 120 8.31 8.63 6.40
N TYR A 121 7.62 9.53 7.10
CA TYR A 121 7.58 10.96 6.79
C TYR A 121 8.56 11.81 7.61
N GLY A 122 9.40 11.20 8.46
CA GLY A 122 10.44 11.87 9.25
C GLY A 122 9.94 12.78 10.39
N VAL A 123 8.62 12.92 10.57
CA VAL A 123 8.03 13.78 11.61
C VAL A 123 7.56 12.92 12.79
N GLY A 124 8.24 13.06 13.93
CA GLY A 124 7.93 12.39 15.20
C GLY A 124 6.99 13.16 16.12
N GLY A 125 6.61 14.39 15.75
CA GLY A 125 5.69 15.23 16.51
C GLY A 125 5.89 16.72 16.24
N ILE A 126 4.89 17.52 16.62
CA ILE A 126 4.91 18.98 16.45
C ILE A 126 4.86 19.61 17.85
N LYS A 127 5.88 20.40 18.20
CA LYS A 127 5.86 21.23 19.39
C LYS A 127 5.41 22.63 19.01
N LEU A 128 4.25 23.01 19.51
CA LEU A 128 3.75 24.37 19.46
C LEU A 128 4.11 25.05 20.80
N SER A 129 4.72 26.22 20.73
CA SER A 129 5.00 27.04 21.91
C SER A 129 4.57 28.47 21.61
N PHE A 130 3.72 29.00 22.50
CA PHE A 130 3.26 30.37 22.45
C PHE A 130 3.33 30.95 23.86
N ASN A 131 3.73 32.22 23.94
CA ASN A 131 3.64 33.02 25.16
C ASN A 131 2.51 34.03 25.01
N TRP A 132 1.78 34.25 26.11
CA TRP A 132 0.67 35.20 26.19
C TRP A 132 0.93 36.21 27.32
N ASN A 133 0.72 37.50 27.03
CA ASN A 133 0.76 38.64 27.97
C ASN A 133 -0.65 39.17 28.27
#